data_AF-A0A5A9F1A8-F1
#
_entry.id   AF-A0A5A9F1A8-F1
#
_cell.length_a   1.000
_cell.length_b   1.000
_cell.length_c   1.000
_cell.angle_alpha   90.00
_cell.angle_beta   90.00
_cell.angle_gamma   90.00
#
_symmetry.space_group_name_H-M   'P 1'
#
loop_
_entity.id
_entity.type
_entity.pdbx_description
1 polymer ?
#
loop_
_entity_poly.entity_id
_entity_poly.type
_entity_poly.pdbx_seq_one_letter_code
_entity_poly.pdbx_strand_id
1 'polypeptide(L)' 'MDEVFLKFNGVQHYLWHAVDQEGAVLDILVQSRRDSKAAKRFFTKLLKGLRYVLRVVVTDKHGSYGAAKRTIIPQAELR' A
#
# COMPACT_ATOMS: atom_id res chain seq x y z
N MET A 1 6.03 3.81 0.23
CA MET A 1 5.00 2.94 -0.36
C MET A 1 4.25 3.84 -1.28
N ASP A 2 4.43 3.63 -2.57
CA ASP A 2 4.12 4.69 -3.51
C ASP A 2 3.03 4.22 -4.47
N GLU A 3 2.07 5.09 -4.74
CA GLU A 3 1.08 4.92 -5.79
C GLU A 3 1.63 5.43 -7.12
N VAL A 4 1.60 4.56 -8.13
CA VAL A 4 1.95 4.90 -9.51
C VAL A 4 0.76 4.62 -10.41
N PHE A 5 0.49 5.53 -11.34
CA PHE A 5 -0.54 5.35 -12.34
C PHE A 5 0.04 4.61 -13.54
N LEU A 6 -0.58 3.49 -13.90
CA LEU A 6 -0.24 2.74 -15.10
C LEU A 6 -1.40 2.82 -16.09
N LYS A 7 -1.10 2.94 -17.38
CA LYS A 7 -2.13 2.90 -18.43
C LYS A 7 -1.90 1.66 -19.30
N PHE A 8 -2.83 0.72 -19.26
CA PHE A 8 -2.81 -0.50 -20.07
C PHE A 8 -4.02 -0.49 -20.99
N ASN A 9 -3.82 -0.63 -22.30
CA ASN A 9 -4.89 -0.66 -23.31
C ASN A 9 -5.94 0.47 -23.15
N GLY A 10 -5.48 1.69 -22.84
CA GLY A 10 -6.36 2.84 -22.65
C GLY A 10 -7.01 2.95 -21.27
N VAL A 11 -6.94 1.91 -20.44
CA VAL A 11 -7.51 1.87 -19.08
C VAL A 11 -6.45 2.30 -18.07
N GLN A 12 -6.84 3.17 -17.15
CA GLN A 12 -5.98 3.59 -16.03
C GLN A 12 -6.05 2.57 -14.89
N HIS A 13 -4.89 2.20 -14.39
CA HIS A 13 -4.67 1.32 -13.26
C HIS A 13 -3.81 2.02 -12.20
N TYR A 14 -3.96 1.56 -10.97
CA TYR A 14 -3.27 2.03 -9.79
C TYR A 14 -2.33 0.92 -9.36
N LEU A 15 -1.03 1.18 -9.40
CA LEU A 15 -0.01 0.30 -8.85
C LEU A 15 0.39 0.84 -7.49
N TRP A 16 0.39 -0.03 -6.50
CA TRP A 16 0.95 0.23 -5.18
C TRP A 16 2.16 -0.67 -5.01
N HIS A 17 3.30 -0.10 -4.65
CA HIS A 17 4.47 -0.89 -4.31
C HIS A 17 4.97 -0.54 -2.92
N ALA A 18 5.15 -1.57 -2.10
CA ALA A 18 5.75 -1.47 -0.78
C ALA A 18 7.25 -1.74 -0.92
N VAL A 19 8.06 -0.83 -0.38
CA VAL A 19 9.52 -0.96 -0.29
C VAL A 19 9.96 -0.83 1.16
N ASP A 20 11.06 -1.48 1.51
CA ASP A 20 11.71 -1.26 2.80
C ASP A 20 12.64 -0.03 2.75
N GLN A 21 13.39 0.18 3.83
CA GLN A 21 14.29 1.32 3.99
C GLN A 21 15.54 1.23 3.11
N GLU A 22 15.90 0.04 2.62
CA GLU A 22 17.02 -0.20 1.72
C GLU A 22 16.59 -0.15 0.25
N GLY A 23 15.29 0.08 0.00
CA GLY A 23 14.71 0.13 -1.35
C GLY A 23 14.33 -1.23 -1.91
N ALA A 24 14.37 -2.30 -1.09
CA ALA A 24 13.93 -3.62 -1.54
C ALA A 24 12.40 -3.68 -1.61
N VAL A 25 11.88 -4.23 -2.71
CA VAL A 25 10.43 -4.36 -2.92
C VAL A 25 9.88 -5.49 -2.07
N LEU A 26 8.93 -5.17 -1.20
CA LEU A 26 8.27 -6.10 -0.28
C LEU A 26 7.00 -6.73 -0.88
N ASP A 27 6.15 -5.95 -1.56
CA ASP A 27 4.97 -6.45 -2.29
C ASP A 27 4.47 -5.40 -3.30
N ILE A 28 3.72 -5.84 -4.33
CA ILE A 28 3.12 -4.99 -5.36
C ILE A 28 1.64 -5.35 -5.54
N LEU A 29 0.77 -4.35 -5.65
CA LEU A 29 -0.63 -4.53 -6.00
C LEU A 29 -1.03 -3.60 -7.16
N VAL A 30 -1.55 -4.18 -8.23
CA VAL A 30 -2.15 -3.44 -9.35
C VAL A 30 -3.65 -3.62 -9.34
N GLN A 31 -4.40 -2.53 -9.46
CA GLN A 31 -5.87 -2.53 -9.47
C GLN A 31 -6.41 -1.51 -10.45
N SER A 32 -7.53 -1.80 -11.13
CA SER A 32 -8.17 -0.88 -12.09
C SER A 32 -8.96 0.24 -11.42
N ARG A 33 -9.31 0.09 -10.13
CA ARG A 33 -10.10 1.03 -9.34
C ARG A 33 -9.56 1.10 -7.93
N ARG A 34 -9.72 2.24 -7.26
CA ARG A 34 -9.39 2.41 -5.84
C ARG A 34 -10.38 1.62 -4.98
N ASP A 35 -9.92 0.52 -4.38
CA ASP A 35 -10.73 -0.31 -3.49
C ASP A 35 -10.08 -0.44 -2.10
N SER A 36 -10.78 0.08 -1.08
CA SER A 36 -10.39 -0.01 0.33
C SER A 36 -10.26 -1.46 0.82
N LYS A 37 -11.05 -2.40 0.27
CA LYS A 37 -10.97 -3.82 0.59
C LYS A 37 -9.73 -4.46 0.00
N ALA A 38 -9.36 -4.08 -1.23
CA ALA A 38 -8.11 -4.50 -1.86
C ALA A 38 -6.90 -3.99 -1.07
N ALA A 39 -6.91 -2.71 -0.65
CA ALA A 39 -5.94 -2.16 0.29
C ALA A 39 -5.84 -2.97 1.57
N LYS A 40 -6.99 -3.32 2.17
CA LYS A 40 -6.99 -4.10 3.39
C LYS A 40 -6.35 -5.47 3.24
N ARG A 41 -6.67 -6.17 2.15
CA ARG A 41 -6.07 -7.48 1.84
C ARG A 41 -4.58 -7.36 1.59
N PHE A 42 -4.15 -6.32 0.86
CA PHE A 42 -2.73 -6.06 0.58
C PHE A 42 -1.94 -5.88 1.86
N PHE A 43 -2.34 -4.93 2.72
CA PHE A 43 -1.66 -4.71 3.99
C PHE A 43 -1.68 -5.95 4.89
N THR A 44 -2.79 -6.69 4.93
CA THR A 44 -2.86 -7.93 5.71
C THR A 44 -1.87 -8.98 5.20
N LYS A 45 -1.73 -9.14 3.88
CA LYS A 45 -0.77 -10.08 3.27
C LYS A 45 0.67 -9.63 3.51
N LEU A 46 0.94 -8.35 3.29
CA LEU A 46 2.24 -7.73 3.54
C LEU A 46 2.67 -7.96 4.99
N LEU A 47 1.83 -7.61 5.97
CA LEU A 47 2.13 -7.77 7.39
C LEU A 47 2.27 -9.22 7.84
N LYS A 48 1.54 -10.17 7.23
CA LYS A 48 1.75 -11.60 7.50
C LYS A 48 3.10 -12.09 7.00
N GLY A 49 3.62 -11.51 5.92
CA GLY A 49 4.95 -11.83 5.40
C GLY A 49 6.09 -11.18 6.17
N LEU A 50 5.83 -10.01 6.76
CA LEU A 50 6.82 -9.28 7.57
C LEU A 50 6.94 -9.93 8.96
N ARG A 51 8.14 -10.41 9.31
CA ARG A 51 8.45 -10.90 10.67
C ARG A 51 8.69 -9.78 11.68
N TYR A 52 8.48 -8.52 11.30
CA TYR A 52 8.72 -7.33 12.12
C TYR A 52 7.53 -6.37 12.08
N VAL A 53 7.39 -5.57 13.15
CA VAL A 53 6.31 -4.59 13.28
C VAL A 53 6.58 -3.38 12.38
N LEU A 54 5.68 -3.12 11.44
CA LEU A 54 5.75 -1.95 10.56
C LEU A 54 5.47 -0.67 11.37
N ARG A 55 6.50 0.10 11.69
CA ARG A 55 6.39 1.33 12.50
C ARG A 55 6.08 2.60 11.70
N VAL A 56 6.50 2.66 10.44
CA VAL A 56 6.35 3.84 9.59
C VAL A 56 5.89 3.39 8.22
N VAL A 57 4.84 4.03 7.69
CA VAL A 57 4.42 3.89 6.31
C VAL A 57 4.50 5.27 5.67
N VAL A 58 5.44 5.43 4.74
CA VAL A 58 5.48 6.61 3.87
C VAL A 58 4.51 6.32 2.73
N THR A 59 3.51 7.17 2.54
CA THR A 59 2.61 7.08 1.38
C THR A 59 2.54 8.43 0.71
N ASP A 60 2.47 8.46 -0.62
CA ASP A 60 1.94 9.65 -1.28
C ASP A 60 0.49 9.87 -0.81
N LYS A 61 0.16 11.12 -0.46
CA LYS A 61 -0.98 11.51 0.41
C LYS A 61 -2.37 11.22 -0.19
N HIS A 62 -2.73 9.96 -0.39
CA HIS A 62 -4.06 9.57 -0.89
C HIS A 62 -5.02 9.09 0.21
N GLY A 63 -6.28 9.52 0.14
CA GLY A 63 -7.28 9.31 1.21
C GLY A 63 -7.66 7.86 1.49
N SER A 64 -7.47 6.95 0.53
CA SER A 64 -7.69 5.51 0.69
C SER A 64 -6.72 4.87 1.70
N TYR A 65 -5.50 5.42 1.85
CA TYR A 65 -4.53 4.95 2.84
C TYR A 65 -4.94 5.30 4.27
N GLY A 66 -5.50 6.49 4.48
CA GLY A 66 -5.98 6.91 5.81
C GLY A 66 -7.09 6.02 6.37
N ALA A 67 -7.94 5.46 5.49
CA ALA A 67 -8.96 4.50 5.87
C ALA A 67 -8.36 3.12 6.19
N ALA A 68 -7.50 2.59 5.31
CA ALA A 68 -6.87 1.29 5.51
C ALA A 68 -5.93 1.24 6.73
N LYS A 69 -5.12 2.29 6.95
CA LYS A 69 -4.23 2.42 8.11
C LYS A 69 -5.00 2.31 9.42
N ARG A 70 -6.08 3.11 9.59
CA ARG A 70 -6.86 3.13 10.84
C ARG A 70 -7.37 1.75 11.24
N THR A 71 -7.64 0.89 10.27
CA THR A 71 -8.14 -0.46 10.51
C THR A 71 -7.05 -1.51 10.70
N ILE A 72 -5.85 -1.33 10.12
CA ILE A 72 -4.87 -2.43 9.97
C ILE A 72 -3.57 -2.16 10.71
N ILE A 73 -3.11 -0.91 10.75
CA ILE A 73 -1.87 -0.52 11.44
C ILE A 73 -2.10 0.80 12.17
N PRO A 74 -2.95 0.80 13.22
CA PRO A 74 -3.30 2.02 13.95
C PRO A 74 -2.07 2.71 14.56
N GLN A 75 -1.02 1.95 14.88
CA GLN A 75 0.22 2.42 15.51
C GLN A 75 1.28 2.94 14.51
N ALA A 76 1.14 2.71 13.21
CA ALA A 76 2.13 3.19 12.25
C ALA A 76 1.98 4.69 12.01
N GLU A 77 3.07 5.45 12.08
CA GLU A 77 3.06 6.85 11.66
C GLU A 77 2.92 6.95 10.14
N LEU A 78 2.05 7.85 9.68
CA LEU A 78 1.93 8.24 8.27
C LEU A 78 2.76 9.51 8.12
N ARG A 79 3.81 9.48 7.30
CA ARG A 79 4.62 10.65 6.96
C ARG A 79 4.51 10.95 5.48
#